data_AF-A0A818DPP9-F1
#
_entry.id   AF-A0A818DPP9-F1
#
_cell.length_a   1.000
_cell.length_b   1.000
_cell.length_c   1.000
_cell.angle_alpha   90.00
_cell.angle_beta   90.00
_cell.angle_gamma   90.00
#
_symmetry.space_group_name_H-M   'P 1'
#
loop_
_entity.id
_entity.type
_entity.pdbx_description
1 polymer ?
#
loop_
_entity_poly.entity_id
_entity_poly.type
_entity_poly.pdbx_seq_one_letter_code
_entity_poly.pdbx_strand_id
1 'polypeptide(L)'
;MDNEYNRYYIKIRTILGIYPKTIHEELATVLGPKAPSYPTVVEWAKRLREGREDVNDDPRSGRPVSVLTDENIELVRQVINNDPHSTYDDIIAETSLSRSTIEQIIHNYLKMKKKLHLVGYPIN
;
A
#
# COMPACT_ATOMS: atom_id res chain seq x y z
N MET A 1 4.62 -16.02 15.17
CA MET A 1 4.25 -15.20 16.34
C MET A 1 4.29 -13.78 15.82
N ASP A 2 3.13 -13.16 15.74
CA ASP A 2 2.89 -12.03 14.85
C ASP A 2 3.49 -10.74 15.40
N ASN A 3 3.96 -9.87 14.50
CA ASN A 3 4.57 -8.58 14.83
C ASN A 3 3.62 -7.71 15.69
N GLU A 4 2.32 -7.91 15.51
CA GLU A 4 1.24 -7.25 16.27
C GLU A 4 1.31 -7.53 17.78
N TYR A 5 1.57 -8.77 18.21
CA TYR A 5 1.67 -9.13 19.62
C TYR A 5 2.79 -8.34 20.32
N ASN A 6 3.94 -8.23 19.67
CA ASN A 6 5.09 -7.49 20.19
C ASN A 6 4.75 -6.01 20.34
N ARG A 7 4.02 -5.42 19.38
CA ARG A 7 3.61 -4.01 19.43
C ARG A 7 2.60 -3.74 20.53
N TYR A 8 1.64 -4.66 20.72
CA TYR A 8 0.67 -4.56 21.80
C TYR A 8 1.37 -4.61 23.18
N TYR A 9 2.35 -5.51 23.32
CA TYR A 9 3.18 -5.58 24.52
C TYR A 9 3.96 -4.27 24.76
N ILE A 10 4.63 -3.75 23.72
CA ILE A 10 5.35 -2.47 23.77
C ILE A 10 4.41 -1.33 24.15
N LYS A 11 3.18 -1.30 23.59
CA LYS A 11 2.14 -0.31 23.90
C LYS A 11 1.77 -0.32 25.38
N ILE A 12 1.37 -1.47 25.92
CA ILE A 12 0.99 -1.57 27.33
C ILE A 12 2.14 -1.13 28.24
N ARG A 13 3.35 -1.64 28.01
CA ARG A 13 4.52 -1.31 28.83
C ARG A 13 4.92 0.17 28.73
N THR A 14 4.77 0.78 27.56
CA THR A 14 5.01 2.21 27.35
C THR A 14 3.99 3.07 28.10
N ILE A 15 2.70 2.69 28.08
CA ILE A 15 1.64 3.36 28.85
C ILE A 15 1.90 3.25 30.36
N LEU A 16 2.43 2.11 30.81
CA LEU A 16 2.86 1.90 32.20
C LEU A 16 4.16 2.66 32.57
N GLY A 17 4.74 3.42 31.65
CA GLY A 17 5.94 4.23 31.90
C GLY A 17 7.26 3.44 31.92
N ILE A 18 7.25 2.18 31.48
CA ILE A 18 8.44 1.33 31.44
C ILE A 18 9.40 1.83 30.34
N TYR A 19 10.71 1.81 30.64
CA TYR A 19 11.73 2.22 29.69
C TYR A 19 11.91 1.21 28.55
N PRO A 20 12.15 1.66 27.30
CA PRO A 20 12.32 0.78 26.14
C PRO A 20 13.38 -0.30 26.30
N LYS A 21 14.43 -0.02 27.07
CA LYS A 21 15.49 -0.99 27.40
C LYS A 21 14.93 -2.20 28.13
N THR A 22 14.15 -1.99 29.18
CA THR A 22 13.52 -3.06 29.96
C THR A 22 12.52 -3.84 29.11
N ILE A 23 11.74 -3.15 28.27
CA ILE A 23 10.79 -3.80 27.35
C ILE A 23 11.53 -4.74 26.38
N HIS A 24 12.66 -4.30 25.84
CA HIS A 24 13.49 -5.12 24.94
C HIS A 24 14.11 -6.31 25.67
N GLU A 25 14.63 -6.14 26.88
CA GLU A 25 15.19 -7.23 27.68
C GLU A 25 14.12 -8.30 27.97
N GLU A 26 12.92 -7.90 28.40
CA GLU A 26 11.79 -8.82 28.63
C GLU A 26 11.41 -9.58 27.34
N LEU A 27 11.30 -8.88 26.20
CA LEU A 27 10.98 -9.51 24.91
C LEU A 27 12.10 -10.44 24.44
N ALA A 28 13.37 -10.08 24.66
CA ALA A 28 14.52 -10.90 24.30
C ALA A 28 14.60 -12.16 25.17
N THR A 29 14.26 -12.08 26.46
CA THR A 29 14.18 -13.26 27.35
C THR A 29 13.12 -14.25 26.90
N VAL A 30 11.94 -13.77 26.47
CA VAL A 30 10.82 -14.64 26.09
C VAL A 30 10.95 -15.16 24.65
N LEU A 31 11.41 -14.33 23.71
CA LEU A 31 11.37 -14.63 22.27
C LEU A 31 12.74 -14.97 21.67
N GLY A 32 13.83 -14.68 22.39
CA GLY A 32 15.19 -14.89 21.92
C GLY A 32 15.42 -14.27 20.53
N PRO A 33 15.86 -15.05 19.52
CA PRO A 33 16.10 -14.55 18.17
C PRO A 33 14.88 -13.98 17.44
N LYS A 34 13.66 -14.28 17.93
CA LYS A 34 12.40 -13.78 17.34
C LYS A 34 11.97 -12.43 17.95
N ALA A 35 12.71 -11.92 18.93
CA ALA A 35 12.42 -10.63 19.54
C ALA A 35 12.64 -9.48 18.54
N PRO A 36 11.84 -8.40 18.62
CA PRO A 36 12.13 -7.19 17.87
C PRO A 36 13.46 -6.60 18.34
N SER A 37 14.20 -6.00 17.41
CA SER A 37 15.46 -5.35 17.75
C SER A 37 15.24 -4.15 18.69
N TYR A 38 16.23 -3.83 19.51
CA TYR A 38 16.18 -2.68 20.41
C TYR A 38 15.78 -1.36 19.71
N PRO A 39 16.33 -0.99 18.53
CA PRO A 39 15.89 0.20 17.80
C PRO A 39 14.40 0.17 17.43
N THR A 40 13.88 -1.01 17.06
CA THR A 40 12.45 -1.19 16.76
C THR A 40 11.59 -0.90 17.99
N VAL A 41 11.98 -1.43 19.16
CA VAL A 41 11.27 -1.18 20.43
C VAL A 41 11.27 0.31 20.79
N VAL A 42 12.41 1.00 20.62
CA VAL A 42 12.53 2.44 20.87
C VAL A 42 11.62 3.25 19.95
N GLU A 43 11.62 2.96 18.65
CA GLU A 43 10.81 3.67 17.67
C GLU A 43 9.31 3.48 17.94
N TRP A 44 8.87 2.26 18.23
CA TRP A 44 7.48 2.00 18.62
C TRP A 44 7.11 2.72 19.91
N ALA A 45 7.94 2.64 20.95
CA ALA A 45 7.68 3.33 22.21
C ALA A 45 7.62 4.86 22.05
N LYS A 46 8.43 5.43 21.14
CA LYS A 46 8.36 6.86 20.78
C LYS A 46 7.03 7.20 20.12
N ARG A 47 6.64 6.49 19.06
CA ARG A 47 5.38 6.70 18.33
C ARG A 47 4.15 6.58 19.24
N LEU A 48 4.18 5.61 20.16
CA LEU A 48 3.09 5.38 21.11
C LEU A 48 2.99 6.50 22.15
N ARG A 49 4.11 7.11 22.58
CA ARG A 49 4.09 8.32 23.44
C ARG A 49 3.60 9.55 22.70
N GLU A 50 3.85 9.64 21.39
CA GLU A 50 3.39 10.72 20.52
C GLU A 50 1.88 10.66 20.20
N GLY A 51 1.13 9.75 20.84
CA GLY A 51 -0.33 9.70 20.77
C GLY A 51 -0.88 8.73 19.72
N ARG A 52 -0.04 7.86 19.14
CA ARG A 52 -0.51 6.81 18.22
C ARG A 52 -1.27 5.73 18.99
N GLU A 53 -2.58 5.60 18.75
CA GLU A 53 -3.39 4.55 19.34
C GLU A 53 -3.32 3.21 18.58
N ASP A 54 -2.97 3.23 17.29
CA ASP A 54 -2.96 2.03 16.46
C ASP A 54 -1.62 1.26 16.51
N VAL A 55 -1.71 -0.05 16.74
CA VAL A 55 -0.59 -1.00 16.73
C VAL A 55 -0.33 -1.61 15.35
N ASN A 56 -1.25 -1.40 14.40
CA ASN A 56 -1.08 -1.81 13.02
C ASN A 56 0.00 -0.99 12.33
N ASP A 57 0.60 -1.57 11.29
CA ASP A 57 1.47 -0.79 10.40
C ASP A 57 0.66 0.30 9.73
N ASP A 58 1.30 1.44 9.51
CA ASP A 58 0.75 2.42 8.57
C ASP A 58 0.52 1.74 7.22
N PRO A 59 -0.49 2.18 6.45
CA PRO A 59 -0.65 1.73 5.08
C PRO A 59 0.71 1.82 4.41
N ARG A 60 1.22 0.66 3.95
CA ARG A 60 2.51 0.65 3.28
C ARG A 60 2.39 1.62 2.13
N SER A 61 3.23 2.66 2.13
CA SER A 61 3.42 3.52 0.99
C SER A 61 4.06 2.67 -0.11
N GLY A 62 3.23 1.91 -0.83
CA GLY A 62 3.56 1.51 -2.18
C GLY A 62 3.73 2.77 -3.01
N ARG A 63 4.59 2.72 -4.04
CA ARG A 63 4.79 3.86 -4.94
C ARG A 63 3.41 4.34 -5.42
N PRO A 64 2.99 5.57 -5.10
CA PRO A 64 1.95 6.20 -5.88
C PRO A 64 2.56 6.31 -7.28
N VAL A 65 2.06 5.54 -8.23
CA VAL A 65 2.41 5.79 -9.62
C VAL A 65 1.83 7.17 -9.87
N SER A 66 2.69 8.19 -10.01
CA SER A 66 2.33 9.60 -10.20
C SER A 66 1.35 9.84 -11.35
N VAL A 67 1.11 8.81 -12.15
CA VAL A 67 0.20 8.75 -13.29
C VAL A 67 -1.24 8.36 -12.89
N LEU A 68 -1.50 7.94 -11.65
CA LEU A 68 -2.82 7.57 -11.13
C LEU A 68 -3.45 8.73 -10.33
N THR A 69 -3.43 9.93 -10.89
CA THR A 69 -4.21 11.06 -10.34
C THR A 69 -5.69 10.86 -10.65
N ASP A 70 -6.57 11.46 -9.83
CA ASP A 70 -8.02 11.43 -10.06
C ASP A 70 -8.38 12.00 -11.45
N GLU A 71 -7.61 12.99 -11.92
CA GLU A 71 -7.71 13.58 -13.26
C GLU A 71 -7.48 12.53 -14.36
N ASN A 72 -6.42 11.73 -14.27
CA ASN A 72 -6.11 10.70 -15.26
C ASN A 72 -7.12 9.54 -15.22
N ILE A 73 -7.64 9.21 -14.02
CA ILE A 73 -8.69 8.21 -13.87
C ILE A 73 -9.98 8.68 -14.56
N GLU A 74 -10.38 9.93 -14.35
CA GLU A 74 -11.57 10.49 -14.97
C GLU A 74 -11.40 10.67 -16.48
N LEU A 75 -10.22 11.06 -16.94
CA LEU A 75 -9.92 11.15 -18.37
C LEU A 75 -10.11 9.80 -19.08
N VAL A 76 -9.53 8.72 -18.54
CA VAL A 76 -9.74 7.37 -19.08
C VAL A 76 -11.21 6.95 -19.02
N ARG A 77 -11.93 7.32 -17.95
CA ARG A 77 -13.36 7.04 -17.80
C ARG A 77 -14.18 7.73 -18.90
N GLN A 78 -13.88 8.98 -19.20
CA GLN A 78 -14.57 9.75 -20.23
C GLN A 78 -14.37 9.14 -21.62
N VAL A 79 -13.14 8.75 -21.97
CA VAL A 79 -12.88 8.09 -23.26
C VAL A 79 -13.71 6.82 -23.40
N ILE A 80 -13.74 5.97 -22.37
CA ILE A 80 -14.51 4.71 -22.39
C ILE A 80 -16.03 4.96 -22.43
N ASN A 81 -16.52 5.99 -21.72
CA ASN A 81 -17.94 6.33 -21.73
C ASN A 81 -18.40 6.93 -23.07
N ASN A 82 -17.52 7.70 -23.73
CA ASN A 82 -17.79 8.30 -25.03
C ASN A 82 -17.83 7.24 -26.14
N ASP A 83 -16.89 6.29 -26.11
CA ASP A 83 -16.90 5.13 -27.00
C ASP A 83 -16.52 3.83 -26.25
N PRO A 84 -17.53 3.00 -25.92
CA PRO A 84 -17.30 1.70 -25.27
C PRO A 84 -16.48 0.69 -26.10
N HIS A 85 -16.25 0.95 -27.39
CA HIS A 85 -15.44 0.11 -28.29
C HIS A 85 -14.01 0.60 -28.47
N SER A 86 -13.62 1.71 -27.83
CA SER A 86 -12.27 2.26 -27.93
C SER A 86 -11.21 1.25 -27.53
N THR A 87 -10.20 1.06 -28.37
CA THR A 87 -9.07 0.15 -28.16
C THR A 87 -8.08 0.72 -27.15
N TYR A 88 -7.04 -0.03 -26.76
CA TYR A 88 -6.00 0.52 -25.89
C TYR A 88 -5.25 1.66 -26.59
N ASP A 89 -5.03 1.55 -27.90
CA ASP A 89 -4.31 2.56 -28.68
C ASP A 89 -5.09 3.87 -28.75
N ASP A 90 -6.43 3.81 -28.87
CA ASP A 90 -7.29 5.00 -28.84
C ASP A 90 -7.20 5.74 -27.50
N ILE A 91 -7.20 5.00 -26.38
CA ILE A 91 -7.06 5.60 -25.05
C ILE A 91 -5.65 6.15 -24.85
N ILE A 92 -4.61 5.48 -25.35
CA ILE A 92 -3.23 5.99 -25.28
C ILE A 92 -3.11 7.29 -26.06
N ALA A 93 -3.68 7.37 -27.26
CA ALA A 93 -3.65 8.55 -28.09
C ALA A 93 -4.32 9.75 -27.40
N GLU A 94 -5.46 9.53 -26.74
CA GLU A 94 -6.23 10.61 -26.09
C GLU A 94 -5.63 11.02 -24.73
N THR A 95 -5.14 10.06 -23.96
CA THR A 95 -4.72 10.31 -22.56
C THR A 95 -3.21 10.49 -22.41
N SER A 96 -2.42 10.15 -23.43
CA SER A 96 -0.95 10.09 -23.37
C SER A 96 -0.42 9.19 -22.24
N LEU A 97 -1.25 8.29 -21.71
CA LEU A 97 -0.88 7.36 -20.65
C LEU A 97 -0.29 6.08 -21.21
N SER A 98 0.57 5.43 -20.42
CA SER A 98 1.07 4.11 -20.78
C SER A 98 -0.05 3.06 -20.73
N ARG A 99 0.04 2.03 -21.59
CA ARG A 99 -0.88 0.89 -21.58
C ARG A 99 -1.03 0.25 -20.19
N SER A 100 0.07 0.08 -19.47
CA SER A 100 0.08 -0.49 -18.12
C SER A 100 -0.72 0.35 -17.12
N THR A 101 -0.57 1.68 -17.19
CA THR A 101 -1.37 2.60 -16.38
C THR A 101 -2.85 2.48 -16.72
N ILE A 102 -3.22 2.46 -18.00
CA ILE A 102 -4.61 2.34 -18.46
C ILE A 102 -5.22 1.01 -17.98
N GLU A 103 -4.50 -0.10 -18.10
CA GLU A 103 -4.93 -1.41 -17.58
C GLU A 103 -5.17 -1.38 -16.06
N GLN A 104 -4.28 -0.73 -15.30
CA GLN A 104 -4.47 -0.53 -13.87
C GLN A 104 -5.70 0.32 -13.55
N ILE A 105 -5.92 1.43 -14.27
CA ILE A 105 -7.09 2.31 -14.08
C ILE A 105 -8.38 1.54 -14.34
N ILE A 106 -8.48 0.85 -15.48
CA ILE A 106 -9.69 0.12 -15.88
C ILE A 106 -10.02 -0.99 -14.87
N HIS A 107 -9.03 -1.79 -14.48
CA HIS A 107 -9.26 -2.96 -13.60
C HIS A 107 -9.36 -2.59 -12.12
N ASN A 108 -8.45 -1.75 -11.62
CA ASN A 108 -8.35 -1.50 -10.18
C ASN A 108 -9.24 -0.36 -9.71
N TYR A 109 -9.46 0.67 -10.54
CA TYR A 109 -10.19 1.87 -10.15
C TYR A 109 -11.61 1.92 -10.73
N LEU A 110 -11.76 1.70 -12.05
CA LEU A 110 -13.08 1.72 -12.69
C LEU A 110 -13.86 0.41 -12.51
N LYS A 111 -13.19 -0.67 -12.09
CA LYS A 111 -13.76 -2.04 -11.94
C LYS A 111 -14.46 -2.53 -13.21
N MET A 112 -13.98 -2.09 -14.37
CA MET A 112 -14.54 -2.45 -15.67
C MET A 112 -13.76 -3.62 -16.29
N LYS A 113 -14.40 -4.37 -17.17
CA LYS A 113 -13.73 -5.35 -18.05
C LYS A 113 -13.74 -4.80 -19.46
N LYS A 114 -12.57 -4.45 -19.99
CA LYS A 114 -12.46 -4.06 -21.41
C LYS A 114 -12.63 -5.30 -22.28
N LYS A 115 -13.52 -5.25 -23.27
CA LYS A 115 -13.61 -6.31 -24.28
C LYS A 115 -12.38 -6.19 -25.18
N LEU A 116 -11.54 -7.22 -25.19
CA LEU A 116 -10.40 -7.30 -26.11
C LEU A 116 -10.95 -7.41 -27.54
N HIS A 117 -10.74 -6.39 -28.38
CA HIS A 117 -10.84 -6.56 -29.82
C HIS A 117 -9.47 -6.99 -30.33
N LEU A 118 -9.32 -8.28 -30.64
CA LEU A 118 -8.08 -8.85 -31.18
C LEU A 118 -7.92 -8.41 -32.64
N VAL A 119 -7.41 -7.21 -32.85
CA VAL A 119 -6.93 -6.79 -34.17
C VAL A 119 -5.40 -6.89 -34.17
N GLY A 120 -4.91 -8.04 -34.63
CA GLY A 120 -3.77 -8.06 -35.55
C GLY A 120 -2.33 -7.98 -35.02
N TYR A 121 -1.96 -8.62 -33.91
CA TYR A 121 -0.53 -8.90 -33.65
C TYR A 121 -0.23 -10.38 -33.41
N PRO A 122 0.69 -10.99 -34.18
CA PRO A 122 1.15 -12.34 -33.93
C PRO A 122 2.02 -12.38 -32.67
N ILE A 123 1.80 -13.42 -31.89
CA ILE A 123 2.57 -13.77 -30.69
C ILE A 123 3.95 -14.22 -31.18
N ASN A 124 5.01 -13.67 -30.60
CA ASN A 124 6.35 -14.24 -30.66
C ASN A 124 6.76 -14.60 -29.24
#